data_AF-A0A2T3J7Y6-F1
#
_entry.id   AF-A0A2T3J7Y6-F1
#
_cell.length_a   1.000
_cell.length_b   1.000
_cell.length_c   1.000
_cell.angle_alpha   90.00
_cell.angle_beta   90.00
_cell.angle_gamma   90.00
#
_symmetry.space_group_name_H-M   'P 1'
#
loop_
_entity.id
_entity.type
_entity.pdbx_description
1 polymer ?
#
loop_
_entity_poly.entity_id
_entity_poly.type
_entity_poly.pdbx_seq_one_letter_code
_entity_poly.pdbx_strand_id
1 'polypeptide(L)'
;MFCVKRLLFITLLALATPLHAASIKTHLNSINSPDPTVRAVAETYLNGIMDASMYMNAMLGANNKPLAFCLPSKQPLNRQRLADIIADTYHNAPTDKQDPTLNAGMIAIIGLTNTYPCPGGQQ
;
A
#
# COMPACT_ATOMS: atom_id res chain seq x y z
N MET A 1 -6.78 -34.16 23.79
CA MET A 1 -5.86 -34.42 22.66
C MET A 1 -6.16 -33.61 21.37
N PHE A 2 -6.95 -32.51 21.41
CA PHE A 2 -7.24 -31.69 20.22
C PHE A 2 -6.42 -30.38 20.13
N CYS A 3 -5.87 -29.90 21.24
CA CYS A 3 -5.14 -28.63 21.31
C CYS A 3 -3.75 -28.72 20.62
N VAL A 4 -3.05 -29.85 20.81
CA VAL A 4 -1.71 -30.08 20.25
C VAL A 4 -1.72 -30.15 18.72
N LYS A 5 -2.77 -30.73 18.12
CA LYS A 5 -2.94 -30.82 16.65
C LYS A 5 -3.16 -29.44 16.00
N ARG A 6 -3.87 -28.53 16.68
CA ARG A 6 -4.11 -27.17 16.16
C ARG A 6 -2.86 -26.29 16.25
N LEU A 7 -2.11 -26.39 17.35
CA LEU A 7 -0.85 -25.66 17.48
C LEU A 7 0.15 -26.07 16.41
N LEU A 8 0.35 -27.38 16.19
CA LEU A 8 1.21 -27.89 15.11
C LEU A 8 0.83 -27.36 13.73
N PHE A 9 -0.46 -27.28 13.43
CA PHE A 9 -0.95 -26.76 12.15
C PHE A 9 -0.64 -25.28 11.97
N ILE A 10 -0.75 -24.47 13.03
CA ILE A 10 -0.45 -23.03 13.00
C ILE A 10 1.06 -22.81 12.84
N THR A 11 1.91 -23.57 13.55
CA THR A 11 3.36 -23.46 13.37
C THR A 11 3.79 -23.89 11.97
N LEU A 12 3.21 -24.97 11.44
CA LEU A 12 3.48 -25.41 10.06
C LEU A 12 3.04 -24.38 9.01
N LEU A 13 1.89 -23.73 9.19
CA LEU A 13 1.46 -22.65 8.28
C LEU A 13 2.40 -21.43 8.34
N ALA A 14 2.85 -21.05 9.54
CA ALA A 14 3.76 -19.91 9.71
C ALA A 14 5.13 -20.14 9.06
N LEU A 15 5.58 -21.39 8.96
CA LEU A 15 6.81 -21.80 8.25
C LEU A 15 6.62 -21.92 6.72
N ALA A 16 5.40 -22.13 6.25
CA ALA A 16 5.12 -22.44 4.84
C ALA A 16 5.00 -21.21 3.92
N THR A 17 4.72 -20.03 4.47
CA THR A 17 4.61 -18.80 3.66
C THR A 17 5.48 -17.71 4.24
N PRO A 18 6.62 -17.38 3.63
CA PRO A 18 7.33 -16.19 4.03
C PRO A 18 6.44 -14.99 3.72
N LEU A 19 6.08 -14.24 4.75
CA LEU A 19 5.19 -13.08 4.71
C LEU A 19 5.91 -11.90 4.04
N HIS A 20 6.32 -12.06 2.79
CA HIS A 20 6.86 -10.96 2.00
C HIS A 20 5.71 -10.01 1.66
N ALA A 21 5.97 -8.70 1.77
CA ALA A 21 5.05 -7.70 1.24
C ALA A 21 4.75 -8.06 -0.22
N ALA A 22 3.47 -8.19 -0.57
CA ALA A 22 3.07 -8.53 -1.92
C ALA A 22 3.67 -7.52 -2.90
N SER A 23 4.26 -8.01 -3.99
CA SER A 23 4.69 -7.13 -5.08
C SER A 23 3.50 -6.33 -5.59
N ILE A 24 3.76 -5.15 -6.15
CA ILE A 24 2.69 -4.32 -6.73
C ILE A 24 1.87 -5.11 -7.77
N LYS A 25 2.52 -5.93 -8.60
CA LYS A 25 1.84 -6.78 -9.59
C LYS A 25 0.89 -7.79 -8.95
N THR A 26 1.33 -8.46 -7.87
CA THR A 26 0.46 -9.37 -7.13
C THR A 26 -0.73 -8.63 -6.54
N HIS A 27 -0.53 -7.43 -6.01
CA HIS A 27 -1.61 -6.62 -5.48
C HIS A 27 -2.65 -6.22 -6.55
N LEU A 28 -2.19 -5.72 -7.71
CA LEU A 28 -3.06 -5.33 -8.84
C LEU A 28 -3.84 -6.51 -9.43
N ASN A 29 -3.26 -7.71 -9.43
CA ASN A 29 -3.99 -8.92 -9.82
C ASN A 29 -5.07 -9.26 -8.79
N SER A 30 -4.75 -9.18 -7.50
CA SER A 30 -5.68 -9.55 -6.42
C SER A 30 -6.86 -8.59 -6.29
N ILE A 31 -6.67 -7.29 -6.50
CA ILE A 31 -7.77 -6.30 -6.43
C ILE A 31 -8.79 -6.49 -7.56
N ASN A 32 -8.35 -7.04 -8.70
CA ASN A 32 -9.19 -7.35 -9.85
C ASN A 32 -9.64 -8.83 -9.89
N SER A 33 -9.40 -9.59 -8.83
CA SER A 33 -9.73 -11.02 -8.79
C SER A 33 -11.24 -11.26 -8.92
N PRO A 34 -11.68 -12.28 -9.67
CA PRO A 34 -13.07 -12.72 -9.67
C PRO A 34 -13.47 -13.37 -8.33
N ASP A 35 -12.50 -13.84 -7.53
CA ASP A 35 -12.76 -14.37 -6.20
C ASP A 35 -13.00 -13.20 -5.20
N PRO A 36 -14.20 -13.09 -4.61
CA PRO A 36 -14.53 -12.01 -3.68
C PRO A 36 -13.67 -12.03 -2.40
N THR A 37 -13.17 -13.19 -1.98
CA THR A 37 -12.31 -13.32 -0.79
C THR A 37 -10.94 -12.72 -1.05
N VAL A 38 -10.33 -13.06 -2.20
CA VAL A 38 -9.04 -12.50 -2.62
C VAL A 38 -9.15 -10.99 -2.77
N ARG A 39 -10.23 -10.51 -3.39
CA ARG A 39 -10.50 -9.07 -3.54
C ARG A 39 -10.64 -8.37 -2.19
N ALA A 40 -11.41 -8.93 -1.26
CA ALA A 40 -11.59 -8.35 0.08
C ALA A 40 -10.27 -8.24 0.86
N VAL A 41 -9.38 -9.23 0.73
CA VAL A 41 -8.04 -9.18 1.35
C VAL A 41 -7.17 -8.09 0.72
N ALA A 42 -7.18 -7.97 -0.61
CA ALA A 42 -6.46 -6.90 -1.31
C ALA A 42 -6.99 -5.50 -0.92
N GLU A 43 -8.30 -5.33 -0.83
CA GLU A 43 -8.92 -4.09 -0.35
C GLU A 43 -8.55 -3.76 1.10
N THR A 44 -8.45 -4.77 1.96
CA THR A 44 -8.00 -4.60 3.35
C THR A 44 -6.55 -4.12 3.41
N TYR A 45 -5.69 -4.67 2.54
CA TYR A 45 -4.31 -4.22 2.42
C TYR A 45 -4.19 -2.75 2.01
N LEU A 46 -5.08 -2.26 1.12
CA LEU A 46 -5.14 -0.84 0.76
C LEU A 46 -5.49 0.07 1.95
N ASN A 47 -6.39 -0.35 2.83
CA ASN A 47 -6.68 0.44 4.04
C ASN A 47 -5.42 0.57 4.91
N GLY A 48 -4.67 -0.53 5.09
CA GLY A 48 -3.41 -0.49 5.84
C GLY A 48 -2.37 0.44 5.21
N ILE A 49 -2.27 0.47 3.87
CA ILE A 49 -1.40 1.42 3.17
C ILE A 49 -1.87 2.86 3.38
N MET A 50 -3.19 3.11 3.30
CA MET A 50 -3.78 4.43 3.50
C MET A 50 -3.47 4.95 4.90
N ASP A 51 -3.74 4.15 5.93
CA ASP A 51 -3.50 4.51 7.33
C ASP A 51 -2.02 4.77 7.60
N ALA A 52 -1.14 3.89 7.10
CA ALA A 52 0.31 4.06 7.22
C ALA A 52 0.79 5.34 6.52
N SER A 53 0.29 5.63 5.32
CA SER A 53 0.65 6.82 4.55
C SER A 53 0.24 8.10 5.27
N MET A 54 -0.98 8.13 5.80
CA MET A 54 -1.51 9.26 6.57
C MET A 54 -0.74 9.44 7.89
N TYR A 55 -0.44 8.34 8.58
CA TYR A 55 0.33 8.36 9.82
C TYR A 55 1.75 8.89 9.60
N MET A 56 2.47 8.40 8.58
CA MET A 56 3.80 8.91 8.25
C MET A 56 3.77 10.41 7.93
N ASN A 57 2.78 10.85 7.16
CA ASN A 57 2.64 12.27 6.80
C ASN A 57 2.36 13.13 8.05
N ALA A 58 1.48 12.68 8.94
CA ALA A 58 1.22 13.36 10.21
C ALA A 58 2.47 13.42 11.11
N MET A 59 3.25 12.33 11.17
CA MET A 59 4.50 12.27 11.92
C MET A 59 5.54 13.26 11.38
N LEU A 60 5.66 13.42 10.05
CA LEU A 60 6.53 14.44 9.47
C LEU A 60 6.14 15.84 9.95
N GLY A 61 4.84 16.18 9.87
CA GLY A 61 4.33 17.47 10.33
C GLY A 61 4.57 17.70 11.83
N ALA A 62 4.30 16.70 12.66
CA ALA A 62 4.52 16.77 14.11
C ALA A 62 6.00 16.98 14.49
N ASN A 63 6.93 16.55 13.64
CA ASN A 63 8.37 16.71 13.82
C ASN A 63 8.96 17.93 13.09
N ASN A 64 8.12 18.88 12.65
CA ASN A 64 8.52 20.06 11.87
C ASN A 64 9.32 19.70 10.61
N LYS A 65 9.03 18.55 9.99
CA LYS A 65 9.59 18.15 8.70
C LYS A 65 8.59 18.46 7.59
N PRO A 66 9.06 18.71 6.35
CA PRO A 66 8.17 18.82 5.20
C PRO A 66 7.27 17.58 5.08
N LEU A 67 5.99 17.80 4.79
CA LEU A 67 5.04 16.73 4.51
C LEU A 67 5.43 16.01 3.22
N ALA A 68 5.18 14.70 3.16
CA ALA A 68 5.40 13.90 1.95
C ALA A 68 4.38 14.23 0.85
N PHE A 69 3.15 14.58 1.24
CA PHE A 69 2.07 14.97 0.34
C PHE A 69 1.04 15.86 1.06
N CYS A 70 0.29 16.67 0.30
CA CYS A 70 -0.66 17.64 0.83
C CYS A 70 -2.07 17.38 0.30
N LEU A 71 -2.86 16.60 1.04
CA LEU A 71 -4.23 16.29 0.63
C LEU A 71 -5.12 17.54 0.63
N PRO A 72 -5.95 17.73 -0.41
CA PRO A 72 -6.95 18.80 -0.43
C PRO A 72 -8.01 18.61 0.66
N SER A 73 -8.34 19.68 1.38
CA SER A 73 -9.30 19.65 2.50
C SER A 73 -10.72 19.19 2.13
N LYS A 74 -11.10 19.26 0.85
CA LYS A 74 -12.43 18.88 0.34
C LYS A 74 -12.48 17.49 -0.30
N GLN A 75 -11.35 16.79 -0.44
CA GLN A 75 -11.29 15.47 -1.06
C GLN A 75 -10.42 14.55 -0.19
N PRO A 76 -11.02 13.88 0.80
CA PRO A 76 -10.29 12.91 1.60
C PRO A 76 -9.80 11.76 0.72
N LEU A 77 -8.60 11.26 1.03
CA LEU A 77 -8.10 10.03 0.42
C LEU A 77 -9.01 8.88 0.86
N ASN A 78 -9.62 8.20 -0.11
CA ASN A 78 -10.39 7.00 0.13
C ASN A 78 -9.74 5.81 -0.60
N ARG A 79 -10.19 4.60 -0.29
CA ARG A 79 -9.64 3.35 -0.84
C ARG A 79 -9.62 3.34 -2.37
N GLN A 80 -10.71 3.72 -3.01
CA GLN A 80 -10.80 3.72 -4.47
C GLN A 80 -9.78 4.69 -5.07
N ARG A 81 -9.73 5.92 -4.54
CA ARG A 81 -8.79 6.92 -5.02
C ARG A 81 -7.34 6.49 -4.84
N LEU A 82 -7.03 5.83 -3.73
CA LEU A 82 -5.69 5.27 -3.49
C LEU A 82 -5.36 4.15 -4.48
N ALA A 83 -6.30 3.25 -4.76
CA ALA A 83 -6.13 2.19 -5.76
C ALA A 83 -5.82 2.77 -7.14
N ASP A 84 -6.58 3.80 -7.56
CA ASP A 84 -6.37 4.49 -8.84
C ASP A 84 -4.98 5.12 -8.90
N ILE A 85 -4.56 5.85 -7.86
CA ILE A 85 -3.22 6.46 -7.78
C ILE A 85 -2.12 5.40 -7.88
N ILE A 86 -2.27 4.26 -7.20
CA ILE A 86 -1.30 3.17 -7.23
C ILE A 86 -1.20 2.58 -8.64
N ALA A 87 -2.34 2.31 -9.29
CA ALA A 87 -2.38 1.78 -10.65
C ALA A 87 -1.76 2.76 -11.65
N ASP A 88 -2.16 4.03 -11.61
CA ASP A 88 -1.64 5.09 -12.48
C ASP A 88 -0.13 5.26 -12.30
N THR A 89 0.35 5.26 -11.05
CA THR A 89 1.78 5.41 -10.75
C THR A 89 2.59 4.22 -11.27
N TYR A 90 2.06 2.99 -11.13
CA TYR A 90 2.73 1.80 -11.61
C TYR A 90 2.77 1.72 -13.15
N HIS A 91 1.66 2.06 -13.82
CA HIS A 91 1.56 1.97 -15.28
C HIS A 91 2.32 3.08 -16.01
N ASN A 92 2.44 4.26 -15.40
CA ASN A 92 3.20 5.38 -15.97
C ASN A 92 4.68 5.38 -15.57
N ALA A 93 5.12 4.44 -14.72
CA ALA A 93 6.53 4.27 -14.42
C ALA A 93 7.28 3.71 -15.65
N PRO A 94 8.49 4.21 -15.98
CA PRO A 94 9.30 3.65 -17.05
C PRO A 94 9.48 2.14 -16.89
N THR A 95 9.14 1.36 -17.92
CA THR A 95 9.10 -0.11 -17.88
C THR A 95 10.46 -0.76 -17.64
N ASP A 96 11.56 -0.11 -18.02
CA ASP A 96 12.94 -0.50 -17.73
C ASP A 96 13.33 -0.27 -16.25
N LYS A 97 12.47 0.42 -15.48
CA LYS A 97 12.63 0.77 -14.08
C LYS A 97 11.50 0.27 -13.19
N GLN A 98 10.63 -0.61 -13.68
CA GLN A 98 9.69 -1.34 -12.81
C GLN A 98 10.47 -2.32 -11.96
N ASP A 99 11.02 -1.81 -10.86
CA ASP A 99 11.81 -2.57 -9.91
C ASP A 99 10.91 -3.61 -9.23
N PRO A 100 11.22 -4.93 -9.35
CA PRO A 100 10.42 -5.99 -8.76
C PRO A 100 10.40 -5.94 -7.22
N THR A 101 11.27 -5.14 -6.60
CA THR A 101 11.29 -4.92 -5.15
C THR A 101 10.26 -3.89 -4.68
N LEU A 102 9.65 -3.11 -5.59
CA LEU A 102 8.62 -2.14 -5.23
C LEU A 102 7.30 -2.84 -4.86
N ASN A 103 6.93 -2.71 -3.59
CA ASN A 103 5.63 -3.13 -3.10
C ASN A 103 4.59 -2.01 -3.29
N ALA A 104 3.31 -2.36 -3.13
CA ALA A 104 2.21 -1.41 -3.34
C ALA A 104 2.27 -0.19 -2.39
N GLY A 105 2.81 -0.34 -1.18
CA GLY A 105 2.98 0.78 -0.25
C GLY A 105 4.01 1.81 -0.73
N MET A 106 5.13 1.36 -1.29
CA MET A 106 6.13 2.27 -1.88
C MET A 106 5.56 3.02 -3.08
N ILE A 107 4.87 2.30 -3.98
CA ILE A 107 4.19 2.89 -5.13
C ILE A 107 3.12 3.90 -4.68
N ALA A 108 2.38 3.59 -3.62
CA ALA A 108 1.39 4.49 -3.05
C ALA A 108 1.99 5.83 -2.59
N ILE A 109 3.11 5.80 -1.87
CA ILE A 109 3.77 7.03 -1.42
C ILE A 109 4.27 7.86 -2.61
N ILE A 110 4.93 7.23 -3.59
CA ILE A 110 5.37 7.91 -4.81
C ILE A 110 4.17 8.57 -5.50
N GLY A 111 3.09 7.82 -5.68
CA GLY A 111 1.87 8.31 -6.32
C GLY A 111 1.20 9.44 -5.57
N LEU A 112 1.11 9.35 -4.24
CA LEU A 112 0.53 10.39 -3.39
C LEU A 112 1.35 11.68 -3.45
N THR A 113 2.69 11.59 -3.39
CA THR A 113 3.57 12.75 -3.52
C THR A 113 3.45 13.42 -4.89
N ASN A 114 3.34 12.65 -5.96
CA ASN A 114 3.17 13.19 -7.31
C ASN A 114 1.77 13.77 -7.55
N THR A 115 0.74 13.14 -7.00
CA THR A 115 -0.66 13.56 -7.19
C THR A 115 -1.02 14.77 -6.33
N TYR A 116 -0.44 14.88 -5.13
CA TYR A 116 -0.74 15.91 -4.16
C TYR A 116 0.54 16.61 -3.66
N PRO A 117 1.25 17.33 -4.55
CA PRO A 117 2.47 18.03 -4.17
C PRO A 117 2.16 19.12 -3.15
N CYS A 118 3.01 19.25 -2.14
CA CYS A 118 2.91 20.33 -1.17
C CYS A 118 3.41 21.65 -1.77
N PRO A 119 2.65 22.75 -1.69
CA PRO A 119 3.12 24.06 -2.11
C PRO A 119 4.31 24.49 -1.23
N GLY A 120 5.50 24.57 -1.82
CA GLY A 120 6.74 24.98 -1.12
C GLY A 120 7.96 24.06 -1.26
N GLY A 121 7.92 23.04 -2.11
CA GLY A 121 9.04 22.09 -2.34
C GLY A 121 10.21 22.59 -3.22
N GLN A 122 10.60 23.86 -3.12
CA GLN A 122 11.95 24.30 -3.51
C GLN A 122 12.60 24.99 -2.31
N GLN A 123 13.48 24.27 -1.62
CA GLN A 123 14.60 24.84 -0.89
C GLN A 123 15.85 24.10 -1.35
#